data_AF-A0A971BFZ7-F1
#
_entry.id   AF-A0A971BFZ7-F1
#
_cell.length_a   1.000
_cell.length_b   1.000
_cell.length_c   1.000
_cell.angle_alpha   90.00
_cell.angle_beta   90.00
_cell.angle_gamma   90.00
#
_symmetry.space_group_name_H-M   'P 1'
#
loop_
_entity.id
_entity.type
_entity.pdbx_description
1 polymer ?
#
loop_
_entity_poly.entity_id
_entity_poly.type
_entity_poly.pdbx_seq_one_letter_code
_entity_poly.pdbx_strand_id
1 'polypeptide(L)'
;MANGVDAGSKAAAADSAAAEPLSTAVELCASGAAKEAAGDDEAATKDYLKALDEDPEAVCKQALADLNAPPYGGLGETADDALDWIGALAKWLAVVVAAVALALAVGLLALATVLRPLAREFEGLPVIGPHLRPRLKLEVVDDGALGDAGKGAGAALTARIKERLHRYHEQAQADVGAEQDLDVGALADRFADLAGDDAGLKDAVAQASEVHDHAKFAAAVVKLASALLPRRRFVVFGLIDPPDGDSMSATVSIEDGGNVPAVARVAGKGGAKPPANSDYLGLADPIAIWVQYEVARLLGGESALPADGPESFALAREAGEHQAARRYTEALALYERAVILYPRNWAAWLGQASMEVRLDRYDRAVDTLARARAAIEQDGSGGGRLVADYYRLVYQHLAQRLNRTFVDGAGSSTATLEDDLAQGEAEAGAFVQQVATRIAELEDEVNVAPPVWWRRPLEWLRHRRQDDARDDADRLLQFLDRVVHPCATVVLAGFQARRGEVDGARLTVGSLSAADAKRYSYRAWYDLACLEATIAAAGHDEALDSALVCLRRAFTVAPGRRRYALVEWARIDPSLKAVRESHGDEFRTLVYEFAPVGRVR
;
A
#
# COMPACT_ATOMS: atom_id res chain seq x y z
N MET A 1 75.03 -52.91 -7.14
CA MET A 1 75.94 -53.17 -6.00
C MET A 1 75.05 -53.16 -4.77
N ALA A 2 74.38 -54.26 -4.38
CA ALA A 2 74.94 -55.57 -4.05
C ALA A 2 76.19 -55.42 -3.18
N ASN A 3 76.06 -55.84 -1.91
CA ASN A 3 77.07 -56.28 -0.93
C ASN A 3 76.33 -56.24 0.43
N GLY A 4 75.86 -57.31 1.07
CA GLY A 4 76.31 -58.69 1.05
C GLY A 4 77.38 -58.91 2.13
N VAL A 5 77.14 -59.92 2.98
CA VAL A 5 78.17 -60.77 3.65
C VAL A 5 78.81 -60.11 4.90
N ASP A 6 79.08 -60.71 6.06
CA ASP A 6 78.99 -62.06 6.66
C ASP A 6 79.08 -61.85 8.20
N ALA A 7 78.42 -62.67 9.03
CA ALA A 7 78.96 -63.85 9.73
C ALA A 7 80.09 -63.60 10.76
N GLY A 8 79.92 -64.20 11.94
CA GLY A 8 81.02 -64.95 12.53
C GLY A 8 81.35 -64.72 14.00
N SER A 9 80.84 -65.64 14.82
CA SER A 9 81.63 -66.48 15.75
C SER A 9 82.08 -65.86 17.09
N LYS A 10 81.54 -66.43 18.19
CA LYS A 10 82.21 -67.34 19.16
C LYS A 10 82.79 -66.58 20.35
N ALA A 11 82.16 -66.68 21.51
CA ALA A 11 82.36 -67.74 22.51
C ALA A 11 83.71 -67.63 23.22
N ALA A 12 83.69 -67.35 24.52
CA ALA A 12 84.33 -68.18 25.55
C ALA A 12 84.24 -67.53 26.93
N ALA A 13 83.92 -68.39 27.90
CA ALA A 13 84.38 -68.43 29.29
C ALA A 13 84.23 -67.14 30.13
N ALA A 14 83.25 -67.08 31.03
CA ALA A 14 83.26 -67.75 32.33
C ALA A 14 84.53 -67.41 33.13
N ASP A 15 84.38 -66.58 34.17
CA ASP A 15 84.84 -67.01 35.47
C ASP A 15 84.12 -66.30 36.62
N SER A 16 83.87 -67.12 37.63
CA SER A 16 83.08 -66.90 38.83
C SER A 16 83.63 -65.82 39.75
N ALA A 17 82.74 -64.96 40.25
CA ALA A 17 82.91 -64.30 41.55
C ALA A 17 81.80 -64.80 42.48
N ALA A 18 82.20 -65.35 43.61
CA ALA A 18 81.36 -65.90 44.65
C ALA A 18 80.27 -64.89 45.06
N ALA A 19 79.03 -65.36 45.03
CA ALA A 19 77.84 -64.61 45.43
C ALA A 19 77.89 -64.27 46.93
N GLU A 20 77.99 -62.98 47.25
CA GLU A 20 77.44 -62.46 48.50
C GLU A 20 75.92 -62.67 48.48
N PRO A 21 75.25 -62.89 49.63
CA PRO A 21 73.82 -63.11 49.64
C PRO A 21 73.14 -61.87 49.06
N LEU A 22 72.53 -62.05 47.87
CA LEU A 22 71.78 -60.99 47.21
C LEU A 22 70.70 -60.51 48.18
N SER A 23 70.57 -59.20 48.36
CA SER A 23 69.49 -58.65 49.15
C SER A 23 68.16 -59.03 48.50
N THR A 24 67.12 -59.21 49.31
CA THR A 24 65.76 -59.56 48.86
C THR A 24 65.25 -58.62 47.76
N ALA A 25 65.63 -57.34 47.82
CA ALA A 25 65.36 -56.35 46.77
C ALA A 25 65.98 -56.71 45.40
N VAL A 26 67.20 -57.26 45.36
CA VAL A 26 67.85 -57.63 44.08
C VAL A 26 67.21 -58.87 43.46
N GLU A 27 66.79 -59.85 44.28
CA GLU A 27 66.04 -61.02 43.79
C GLU A 27 64.65 -60.62 43.24
N LEU A 28 63.97 -59.70 43.91
CA LEU A 28 62.69 -59.15 43.47
C LEU A 28 62.83 -58.34 42.17
N CYS A 29 63.89 -57.53 42.04
CA CYS A 29 64.21 -56.84 40.79
C CYS A 29 64.48 -57.84 39.64
N ALA A 30 65.24 -58.92 39.88
CA ALA A 30 65.51 -59.93 38.87
C ALA A 30 64.23 -60.71 38.47
N SER A 31 63.34 -60.99 39.43
CA SER A 31 62.06 -61.63 39.16
C SER A 31 61.11 -60.73 38.36
N GLY A 32 61.10 -59.42 38.61
CA GLY A 32 60.34 -58.45 37.83
C GLY A 32 60.80 -58.43 36.36
N ALA A 33 62.12 -58.40 36.14
CA ALA A 33 62.70 -58.38 34.79
C ALA A 33 62.39 -59.64 33.98
N ALA A 34 62.36 -60.81 34.62
CA ALA A 34 61.97 -62.05 33.96
C ALA A 34 60.49 -62.07 33.53
N LYS A 35 59.61 -61.42 34.28
CA LYS A 35 58.16 -61.34 34.01
C LYS A 35 57.84 -60.31 32.93
N GLU A 36 58.55 -59.18 32.94
CA GLU A 36 58.53 -58.18 31.87
C GLU A 36 58.99 -58.80 30.54
N ALA A 37 60.09 -59.57 30.54
CA ALA A 37 60.55 -60.30 29.36
C ALA A 37 59.56 -61.37 28.86
N ALA A 38 58.65 -61.84 29.72
CA ALA A 38 57.57 -62.75 29.38
C ALA A 38 56.28 -62.03 28.94
N GLY A 39 56.23 -60.69 28.99
CA GLY A 39 55.10 -59.86 28.60
C GLY A 39 53.99 -59.73 29.64
N ASP A 40 54.28 -60.04 30.91
CA ASP A 40 53.34 -59.89 32.03
C ASP A 40 53.72 -58.66 32.89
N ASP A 41 53.41 -57.50 32.33
CA ASP A 41 53.81 -56.18 32.83
C ASP A 41 53.21 -55.83 34.21
N GLU A 42 52.00 -56.33 34.50
CA GLU A 42 51.31 -56.11 35.78
C GLU A 42 52.02 -56.90 36.91
N ALA A 43 52.39 -58.16 36.65
CA ALA A 43 53.13 -58.96 37.61
C ALA A 43 54.57 -58.46 37.80
N ALA A 44 55.22 -57.96 36.75
CA ALA A 44 56.55 -57.35 36.80
C ALA A 44 56.54 -56.07 37.67
N THR A 45 55.58 -55.18 37.43
CA THR A 45 55.40 -53.92 38.18
C THR A 45 55.24 -54.17 39.68
N LYS A 46 54.47 -55.20 40.05
CA LYS A 46 54.24 -55.56 41.46
C LYS A 46 55.52 -55.99 42.19
N ASP A 47 56.39 -56.72 41.52
CA ASP A 47 57.63 -57.19 42.13
C ASP A 47 58.71 -56.09 42.17
N TYR A 48 58.76 -55.22 41.16
CA TYR A 48 59.61 -54.02 41.19
C TYR A 48 59.20 -53.04 42.30
N LEU A 49 57.91 -52.83 42.52
CA LEU A 49 57.42 -51.97 43.61
C LEU A 49 57.80 -52.54 44.99
N LYS A 50 57.69 -53.87 45.17
CA LYS A 50 58.12 -54.50 46.42
C LYS A 50 59.63 -54.40 46.64
N ALA A 51 60.43 -54.50 45.58
CA ALA A 51 61.87 -54.29 45.66
C ALA A 51 62.21 -52.86 46.13
N LEU A 52 61.47 -51.86 45.65
CA LEU A 52 61.66 -50.45 45.99
C LEU A 52 61.16 -50.08 47.40
N ASP A 53 60.16 -50.78 47.92
CA ASP A 53 59.72 -50.64 49.31
C ASP A 53 60.80 -51.12 50.30
N GLU A 54 61.60 -52.12 49.92
CA GLU A 54 62.71 -52.60 50.74
C GLU A 54 63.99 -51.78 50.55
N ASP A 55 64.32 -51.41 49.31
CA ASP A 55 65.45 -50.53 48.98
C ASP A 55 65.03 -49.47 47.95
N PRO A 56 64.80 -48.21 48.38
CA PRO A 56 64.31 -47.13 47.51
C PRO A 56 65.25 -46.74 46.36
N GLU A 57 66.50 -47.18 46.40
CA GLU A 57 67.52 -46.96 45.37
C GLU A 57 67.89 -48.26 44.61
N ALA A 58 67.04 -49.29 44.72
CA ALA A 58 67.22 -50.54 44.00
C ALA A 58 67.34 -50.31 42.48
N VAL A 59 68.20 -51.11 41.84
CA VAL A 59 68.60 -50.94 40.42
C VAL A 59 67.40 -50.99 39.46
N CYS A 60 66.30 -51.67 39.83
CA CYS A 60 65.11 -51.76 39.00
C CYS A 60 64.17 -50.52 39.05
N LYS A 61 64.53 -49.46 39.79
CA LYS A 61 63.79 -48.18 39.83
C LYS A 61 63.55 -47.60 38.44
N GLN A 62 64.57 -47.64 37.58
CA GLN A 62 64.51 -47.12 36.22
C GLN A 62 63.60 -47.98 35.34
N ALA A 63 63.69 -49.31 35.45
CA ALA A 63 62.87 -50.24 34.68
C ALA A 63 61.37 -50.08 34.98
N LEU A 64 61.00 -49.87 36.25
CA LEU A 64 59.62 -49.58 36.64
C LEU A 64 59.12 -48.22 36.10
N ALA A 65 59.99 -47.22 36.00
CA ALA A 65 59.65 -45.92 35.44
C ALA A 65 59.41 -46.01 33.93
N ASP A 66 60.20 -46.82 33.23
CA ASP A 66 60.04 -47.05 31.78
C ASP A 66 58.76 -47.84 31.47
N LEU A 67 58.41 -48.83 32.30
CA LEU A 67 57.16 -49.61 32.20
C LEU A 67 55.89 -48.76 32.41
N ASN A 68 55.96 -47.74 33.28
CA ASN A 68 54.84 -46.86 33.60
C ASN A 68 54.81 -45.57 32.78
N ALA A 69 55.74 -45.37 31.85
CA ALA A 69 55.76 -44.20 31.00
C ALA A 69 54.63 -44.30 29.94
N PRO A 70 53.67 -43.34 29.89
CA PRO A 70 52.71 -43.29 28.79
C PRO A 70 53.46 -42.99 27.47
N PRO A 71 52.95 -43.42 26.30
CA PRO A 71 53.71 -43.44 25.04
C PRO A 71 54.10 -42.06 24.47
N TYR A 72 53.81 -40.97 25.17
CA TYR A 72 54.19 -39.62 24.78
C TYR A 72 54.68 -38.86 26.02
N GLY A 73 56.00 -38.71 26.12
CA GLY A 73 56.65 -37.93 27.16
C GLY A 73 56.43 -36.43 26.96
N GLY A 74 56.01 -35.77 28.04
CA GLY A 74 56.20 -34.32 28.22
C GLY A 74 54.93 -33.49 28.18
N LEU A 75 54.24 -33.41 29.32
CA LEU A 75 53.86 -32.17 30.02
C LEU A 75 53.09 -32.58 31.28
N GLY A 76 53.57 -32.11 32.43
CA GLY A 76 52.94 -32.37 33.71
C GLY A 76 51.65 -31.56 33.92
N GLU A 77 51.00 -31.93 35.02
CA GLU A 77 49.88 -31.26 35.72
C GLU A 77 48.46 -31.74 35.34
N THR A 78 48.04 -32.73 36.15
CA THR A 78 46.69 -33.09 36.63
C THR A 78 45.48 -33.05 35.69
N ALA A 79 44.80 -34.20 35.58
CA ALA A 79 43.55 -34.40 34.84
C ALA A 79 42.38 -33.51 35.32
N ASP A 80 42.45 -32.96 36.54
CA ASP A 80 41.45 -32.03 37.07
C ASP A 80 41.54 -30.64 36.41
N ASP A 81 42.73 -30.16 36.03
CA ASP A 81 42.90 -28.86 35.36
C ASP A 81 42.43 -28.89 33.90
N ALA A 82 42.47 -30.07 33.26
CA ALA A 82 41.95 -30.27 31.92
C ALA A 82 40.42 -30.13 31.86
N LEU A 83 39.70 -30.60 32.89
CA LEU A 83 38.25 -30.47 32.97
C LEU A 83 37.81 -29.04 33.32
N ASP A 84 38.57 -28.35 34.18
CA ASP A 84 38.30 -26.94 34.50
C ASP A 84 38.60 -26.03 33.30
N TRP A 85 39.61 -26.34 32.49
CA TRP A 85 39.86 -25.65 31.22
C TRP A 85 38.75 -25.90 30.21
N ILE A 86 38.21 -27.11 30.09
CA ILE A 86 37.04 -27.41 29.22
C ILE A 86 35.79 -26.67 29.72
N GLY A 87 35.57 -26.58 31.03
CA GLY A 87 34.48 -25.82 31.64
C GLY A 87 34.62 -24.31 31.45
N ALA A 88 35.84 -23.78 31.56
CA ALA A 88 36.17 -22.38 31.30
C ALA A 88 36.06 -22.05 29.80
N LEU A 89 36.51 -22.95 28.93
CA LEU A 89 36.38 -22.83 27.48
C LEU A 89 34.91 -22.84 27.06
N ALA A 90 34.07 -23.69 27.67
CA ALA A 90 32.63 -23.73 27.42
C ALA A 90 31.92 -22.44 27.87
N LYS A 91 32.30 -21.87 29.03
CA LYS A 91 31.80 -20.56 29.48
C LYS A 91 32.25 -19.43 28.55
N TRP A 92 33.51 -19.45 28.11
CA TRP A 92 34.03 -18.50 27.13
C TRP A 92 33.33 -18.62 25.77
N LEU A 93 33.08 -19.84 25.29
CA LEU A 93 32.34 -20.10 24.06
C LEU A 93 30.89 -19.62 24.19
N ALA A 94 30.24 -19.82 25.34
CA ALA A 94 28.90 -19.30 25.59
C ALA A 94 28.86 -17.76 25.58
N VAL A 95 29.86 -17.09 26.16
CA VAL A 95 29.99 -15.63 26.12
C VAL A 95 30.27 -15.13 24.70
N VAL A 96 31.11 -15.82 23.93
CA VAL A 96 31.39 -15.48 22.52
C VAL A 96 30.16 -15.68 21.65
N VAL A 97 29.42 -16.78 21.82
CA VAL A 97 28.15 -17.03 21.11
C VAL A 97 27.11 -15.98 21.49
N ALA A 98 27.00 -15.61 22.77
CA ALA A 98 26.10 -14.54 23.22
C ALA A 98 26.51 -13.17 22.67
N ALA A 99 27.81 -12.85 22.63
CA ALA A 99 28.34 -11.61 22.06
C ALA A 99 28.15 -11.54 20.54
N VAL A 100 28.35 -12.64 19.83
CA VAL A 100 28.06 -12.75 18.38
C VAL A 100 26.55 -12.62 18.13
N ALA A 101 25.71 -13.28 18.93
CA ALA A 101 24.25 -13.15 18.83
C ALA A 101 23.78 -11.72 19.13
N LEU A 102 24.38 -11.05 20.11
CA LEU A 102 24.11 -9.64 20.42
C LEU A 102 24.59 -8.72 19.29
N ALA A 103 25.78 -8.95 18.73
CA ALA A 103 26.30 -8.19 17.59
C ALA A 103 25.45 -8.41 16.33
N LEU A 104 24.95 -9.62 16.09
CA LEU A 104 23.98 -9.94 15.04
C LEU A 104 22.64 -9.27 15.30
N ALA A 105 22.15 -9.27 16.54
CA ALA A 105 20.91 -8.60 16.90
C ALA A 105 21.01 -7.07 16.74
N VAL A 106 22.13 -6.46 17.18
CA VAL A 106 22.42 -5.04 17.01
C VAL A 106 22.64 -4.70 15.53
N GLY A 107 23.33 -5.55 14.78
CA GLY A 107 23.50 -5.42 13.33
C GLY A 107 22.19 -5.53 12.57
N LEU A 108 21.31 -6.46 12.95
CA LEU A 108 19.96 -6.60 12.42
C LEU A 108 19.06 -5.43 12.83
N LEU A 109 19.22 -4.87 14.03
CA LEU A 109 18.50 -3.67 14.47
C LEU A 109 18.96 -2.44 13.68
N ALA A 110 20.27 -2.26 13.51
CA ALA A 110 20.86 -1.19 12.72
C ALA A 110 20.45 -1.31 11.25
N LEU A 111 20.50 -2.52 10.69
CA LEU A 111 20.00 -2.84 9.36
C LEU A 111 18.49 -2.55 9.27
N ALA A 112 17.68 -2.94 10.25
CA ALA A 112 16.25 -2.62 10.28
C ALA A 112 15.99 -1.12 10.35
N THR A 113 16.81 -0.33 11.08
CA THR A 113 16.69 1.14 11.09
C THR A 113 17.07 1.79 9.76
N VAL A 114 18.03 1.21 9.04
CA VAL A 114 18.44 1.65 7.69
C VAL A 114 17.46 1.16 6.61
N LEU A 115 16.82 0.01 6.82
CA LEU A 115 15.80 -0.59 5.95
C LEU A 115 14.37 -0.06 6.19
N ARG A 116 14.11 0.71 7.26
CA ARG A 116 12.81 1.36 7.52
C ARG A 116 12.25 2.14 6.32
N PRO A 117 13.02 2.98 5.61
CA PRO A 117 12.55 3.62 4.37
C PRO A 117 12.35 2.62 3.22
N LEU A 118 13.13 1.53 3.17
CA LEU A 118 13.04 0.46 2.16
C LEU A 118 11.82 -0.46 2.33
N ALA A 119 11.28 -0.61 3.55
CA ALA A 119 10.12 -1.47 3.81
C ALA A 119 8.87 -1.05 3.01
N ARG A 120 8.67 0.25 2.79
CA ARG A 120 7.60 0.80 1.95
C ARG A 120 7.73 0.40 0.48
N GLU A 121 8.96 0.23 0.00
CA GLU A 121 9.27 -0.09 -1.41
C GLU A 121 9.14 -1.59 -1.72
N PHE A 122 9.19 -2.43 -0.68
CA PHE A 122 8.97 -3.87 -0.75
C PHE A 122 7.49 -4.27 -0.61
N GLU A 123 6.58 -3.34 -0.27
CA GLU A 123 5.11 -3.57 -0.22
C GLU A 123 4.53 -4.04 -1.56
N GLY A 124 5.18 -3.71 -2.68
CA GLY A 124 4.79 -4.11 -4.03
C GLY A 124 5.35 -5.47 -4.50
N LEU A 125 6.20 -6.15 -3.71
CA LEU A 125 6.70 -7.48 -4.09
C LEU A 125 5.62 -8.54 -3.85
N PRO A 126 5.35 -9.45 -4.81
CA PRO A 126 4.24 -10.40 -4.71
C PRO A 126 4.36 -11.37 -3.53
N VAL A 127 5.57 -11.66 -3.05
CA VAL A 127 5.82 -12.62 -1.95
C VAL A 127 6.04 -11.93 -0.60
N ILE A 128 6.74 -10.79 -0.57
CA ILE A 128 7.14 -10.11 0.67
C ILE A 128 6.19 -8.97 1.03
N GLY A 129 5.61 -8.32 0.01
CA GLY A 129 4.77 -7.14 0.14
C GLY A 129 3.55 -7.33 1.07
N PRO A 130 2.76 -8.40 0.94
CA PRO A 130 1.64 -8.68 1.85
C PRO A 130 2.06 -8.80 3.33
N HIS A 131 3.32 -9.11 3.59
CA HIS A 131 3.86 -9.25 4.94
C HIS A 131 4.49 -7.97 5.50
N LEU A 132 4.62 -6.91 4.72
CA LEU A 132 5.18 -5.62 5.14
C LEU A 132 4.13 -4.51 5.27
N ARG A 133 2.93 -4.72 4.71
CA ARG A 133 1.84 -3.74 4.74
C ARG A 133 1.44 -3.34 6.16
N PRO A 134 1.07 -2.06 6.36
CA PRO A 134 0.51 -1.59 7.62
C PRO A 134 -0.73 -2.39 8.00
N ARG A 135 -0.89 -2.70 9.28
CA ARG A 135 -2.05 -3.45 9.77
C ARG A 135 -2.97 -2.60 10.62
N LEU A 136 -4.26 -2.83 10.44
CA LEU A 136 -5.33 -2.19 11.20
C LEU A 136 -6.09 -3.24 11.99
N LYS A 137 -6.06 -3.14 13.33
CA LYS A 137 -6.90 -3.94 14.22
C LYS A 137 -8.07 -3.07 14.67
N LEU A 138 -9.30 -3.56 14.47
CA LEU A 138 -10.50 -2.91 14.97
C LEU A 138 -10.98 -3.65 16.22
N GLU A 139 -10.99 -2.97 17.35
CA GLU A 139 -11.56 -3.49 18.59
C GLU A 139 -13.09 -3.32 18.58
N VAL A 140 -13.77 -4.09 19.43
CA VAL A 140 -15.22 -3.95 19.58
C VAL A 140 -15.49 -2.55 20.15
N VAL A 141 -16.31 -1.76 19.47
CA VAL A 141 -16.74 -0.46 19.97
C VAL A 141 -17.52 -0.72 21.26
N ASP A 142 -17.12 -0.08 22.34
CA ASP A 142 -17.73 -0.26 23.64
C ASP A 142 -19.16 0.30 23.62
N ASP A 143 -20.12 -0.54 24.02
CA ASP A 143 -21.55 -0.20 24.15
C ASP A 143 -22.01 -0.15 25.61
N GLY A 144 -21.08 -0.23 26.57
CA GLY A 144 -21.38 -0.25 28.00
C GLY A 144 -22.14 0.98 28.50
N ALA A 145 -21.97 2.13 27.84
CA ALA A 145 -22.72 3.36 28.16
C ALA A 145 -24.22 3.27 27.84
N LEU A 146 -24.66 2.27 27.06
CA LEU A 146 -26.07 2.05 26.71
C LEU A 146 -26.81 1.10 27.68
N GLY A 147 -26.09 0.45 28.60
CA GLY A 147 -26.64 -0.56 29.49
C GLY A 147 -27.22 -1.79 28.77
N ASP A 148 -28.07 -2.56 29.45
CA ASP A 148 -28.61 -3.82 28.92
C ASP A 148 -29.43 -3.67 27.63
N ALA A 149 -30.02 -2.49 27.40
CA ALA A 149 -30.82 -2.19 26.22
C ALA A 149 -29.97 -2.07 24.94
N GLY A 150 -28.71 -1.59 25.06
CA GLY A 150 -27.79 -1.41 23.95
C GLY A 150 -26.86 -2.58 23.67
N LYS A 151 -26.99 -3.68 24.41
CA LYS A 151 -26.07 -4.82 24.35
C LYS A 151 -25.99 -5.39 22.94
N GLY A 152 -24.77 -5.42 22.39
CA GLY A 152 -24.47 -5.93 21.06
C GLY A 152 -24.51 -4.87 19.96
N ALA A 153 -24.92 -3.63 20.25
CA ALA A 153 -24.83 -2.51 19.31
C ALA A 153 -23.37 -2.24 18.91
N GLY A 154 -22.46 -2.31 19.89
CA GLY A 154 -21.02 -2.12 19.68
C GLY A 154 -20.42 -3.16 18.73
N ALA A 155 -20.72 -4.44 18.96
CA ALA A 155 -20.25 -5.53 18.11
C ALA A 155 -20.81 -5.45 16.68
N ALA A 156 -22.10 -5.12 16.54
CA ALA A 156 -22.74 -4.96 15.24
C ALA A 156 -22.15 -3.77 14.45
N LEU A 157 -21.92 -2.65 15.13
CA LEU A 157 -21.26 -1.47 14.58
C LEU A 157 -19.84 -1.79 14.13
N THR A 158 -19.04 -2.44 14.96
CA THR A 158 -17.68 -2.92 14.61
C THR A 158 -17.68 -3.82 13.38
N ALA A 159 -18.61 -4.78 13.30
CA ALA A 159 -18.72 -5.69 12.15
C ALA A 159 -19.03 -4.92 10.86
N ARG A 160 -19.93 -3.94 10.93
CA ARG A 160 -20.28 -3.08 9.79
C ARG A 160 -19.12 -2.18 9.36
N ILE A 161 -18.39 -1.58 10.30
CA ILE A 161 -17.17 -0.79 10.01
C ILE A 161 -16.14 -1.65 9.28
N LYS A 162 -15.91 -2.89 9.75
CA LYS A 162 -14.96 -3.83 9.12
C LYS A 162 -15.37 -4.17 7.69
N GLU A 163 -16.66 -4.46 7.48
CA GLU A 163 -17.19 -4.78 6.16
C GLU A 163 -17.09 -3.59 5.19
N ARG A 164 -17.32 -2.36 5.66
CA ARG A 164 -17.13 -1.13 4.88
C ARG A 164 -15.68 -0.88 4.49
N LEU A 165 -14.75 -0.98 5.45
CA LEU A 165 -13.32 -0.85 5.20
C LEU A 165 -12.83 -1.88 4.16
N HIS A 166 -13.33 -3.11 4.21
CA HIS A 166 -13.01 -4.14 3.24
C HIS A 166 -13.51 -3.79 1.84
N ARG A 167 -14.78 -3.36 1.71
CA ARG A 167 -15.34 -2.95 0.41
C ARG A 167 -14.58 -1.77 -0.21
N TYR A 168 -14.16 -0.79 0.59
CA TYR A 168 -13.34 0.33 0.08
C TYR A 168 -11.98 -0.12 -0.44
N HIS A 169 -11.36 -1.09 0.22
CA HIS A 169 -10.11 -1.68 -0.23
C HIS A 169 -10.27 -2.45 -1.54
N GLU A 170 -11.31 -3.28 -1.67
CA GLU A 170 -11.61 -4.03 -2.90
C GLU A 170 -11.89 -3.10 -4.08
N GLN A 171 -12.68 -2.04 -3.87
CA GLN A 171 -12.96 -1.03 -4.89
C GLN A 171 -11.67 -0.36 -5.38
N ALA A 172 -10.83 0.09 -4.45
CA ALA A 172 -9.56 0.72 -4.81
C ALA A 172 -8.64 -0.22 -5.58
N GLN A 173 -8.58 -1.52 -5.22
CA GLN A 173 -7.79 -2.51 -5.96
C GLN A 173 -8.34 -2.80 -7.36
N ALA A 174 -9.66 -2.83 -7.53
CA ALA A 174 -10.29 -3.04 -8.83
C ALA A 174 -9.99 -1.91 -9.82
N ASP A 175 -9.76 -0.69 -9.32
CA ASP A 175 -9.47 0.50 -10.13
C ASP A 175 -7.98 0.63 -10.55
N VAL A 176 -7.08 -0.21 -10.02
CA VAL A 176 -5.63 -0.19 -10.37
C VAL A 176 -5.36 -0.67 -11.82
N GLY A 177 -6.34 -1.23 -12.52
CA GLY A 177 -6.21 -1.73 -13.90
C GLY A 177 -7.19 -1.15 -14.92
N ALA A 178 -8.11 -0.27 -14.51
CA ALA A 178 -8.95 0.48 -15.44
C ALA A 178 -8.22 1.79 -15.77
N GLU A 179 -8.15 2.18 -17.04
CA GLU A 179 -7.63 3.51 -17.45
C GLU A 179 -8.16 4.59 -16.49
N GLN A 180 -7.26 5.08 -15.63
CA GLN A 180 -7.55 6.01 -14.55
C GLN A 180 -7.77 7.41 -15.13
N ASP A 181 -8.86 7.60 -15.86
CA ASP A 181 -9.44 8.92 -16.07
C ASP A 181 -10.26 9.26 -14.82
N LEU A 182 -9.50 9.45 -13.72
CA LEU A 182 -9.80 10.16 -12.46
C LEU A 182 -11.21 9.97 -11.92
N ASP A 183 -11.38 9.00 -11.03
CA ASP A 183 -12.60 8.89 -10.22
C ASP A 183 -12.67 10.04 -9.21
N VAL A 184 -13.87 10.58 -9.01
CA VAL A 184 -14.07 11.74 -8.13
C VAL A 184 -13.95 11.28 -6.68
N GLY A 185 -12.85 11.64 -6.00
CA GLY A 185 -12.77 11.57 -4.54
C GLY A 185 -12.40 10.21 -3.93
N ALA A 186 -11.67 9.34 -4.62
CA ALA A 186 -10.98 8.25 -3.93
C ALA A 186 -9.82 8.85 -3.12
N LEU A 187 -10.02 8.92 -1.79
CA LEU A 187 -8.96 9.14 -0.79
C LEU A 187 -7.71 8.37 -1.22
N ALA A 188 -6.55 9.03 -1.17
CA ALA A 188 -5.26 8.52 -1.61
C ALA A 188 -5.13 7.00 -1.43
N ASP A 189 -4.60 6.32 -2.45
CA ASP A 189 -4.52 4.85 -2.61
C ASP A 189 -3.71 4.11 -1.51
N ARG A 190 -3.50 4.72 -0.33
CA ARG A 190 -2.81 4.15 0.84
C ARG A 190 -3.83 3.61 1.84
N PHE A 191 -3.97 2.29 1.83
CA PHE A 191 -4.80 1.53 2.78
C PHE A 191 -3.90 0.78 3.78
N ALA A 192 -4.36 0.63 5.02
CA ALA A 192 -3.85 -0.44 5.90
C ALA A 192 -4.70 -1.69 5.69
N ASP A 193 -4.05 -2.86 5.68
CA ASP A 193 -4.76 -4.13 5.62
C ASP A 193 -5.48 -4.37 6.96
N LEU A 194 -6.77 -4.67 6.90
CA LEU A 194 -7.52 -5.17 8.05
C LEU A 194 -6.83 -6.45 8.53
N ALA A 195 -6.32 -6.43 9.76
CA ALA A 195 -5.75 -7.61 10.37
C ALA A 195 -6.87 -8.66 10.51
N GLY A 196 -6.83 -9.70 9.68
CA GLY A 196 -7.35 -11.00 10.08
C GLY A 196 -6.57 -11.44 11.31
N ASP A 197 -7.23 -12.12 12.25
CA ASP A 197 -6.53 -12.70 13.40
C ASP A 197 -5.28 -13.41 12.90
N ASP A 198 -4.13 -13.09 13.50
CA ASP A 198 -2.83 -13.70 13.22
C ASP A 198 -2.83 -15.24 13.40
N ALA A 199 -3.99 -15.83 13.73
CA ALA A 199 -4.29 -17.26 13.82
C ALA A 199 -3.72 -18.03 12.63
N GLY A 200 -3.94 -17.62 11.38
CA GLY A 200 -3.45 -18.40 10.22
C GLY A 200 -1.92 -18.56 10.17
N LEU A 201 -1.17 -17.51 10.51
CA LEU A 201 0.30 -17.58 10.59
C LEU A 201 0.77 -18.25 11.87
N LYS A 202 0.10 -17.99 13.01
CA LYS A 202 0.41 -18.62 14.29
C LYS A 202 0.16 -20.13 14.24
N ASP A 203 -0.93 -20.55 13.62
CA ASP A 203 -1.32 -21.95 13.44
C ASP A 203 -0.39 -22.61 12.43
N ALA A 204 -0.09 -22.00 11.28
CA ALA A 204 0.88 -22.55 10.32
C ALA A 204 2.29 -22.69 10.92
N VAL A 205 2.71 -21.73 11.75
CA VAL A 205 4.01 -21.77 12.45
C VAL A 205 3.99 -22.78 13.60
N ALA A 206 2.89 -22.89 14.35
CA ALA A 206 2.71 -23.87 15.41
C ALA A 206 2.72 -25.29 14.85
N GLN A 207 1.94 -25.53 13.78
CA GLN A 207 1.85 -26.81 13.08
C GLN A 207 3.18 -27.19 12.43
N ALA A 208 3.94 -26.23 11.88
CA ALA A 208 5.30 -26.48 11.39
C ALA A 208 6.29 -26.79 12.52
N SER A 209 6.16 -26.12 13.68
CA SER A 209 7.05 -26.32 14.84
C SER A 209 6.89 -27.69 15.53
N GLU A 210 5.76 -28.37 15.31
CA GLU A 210 5.47 -29.71 15.83
C GLU A 210 6.11 -30.85 15.01
N VAL A 211 6.57 -30.57 13.77
CA VAL A 211 6.97 -31.62 12.81
C VAL A 211 8.47 -31.99 12.90
N HIS A 212 9.37 -31.07 13.28
CA HIS A 212 10.80 -31.37 13.52
C HIS A 212 11.57 -30.20 14.18
N ASP A 213 12.68 -30.45 14.88
CA ASP A 213 13.50 -29.41 15.54
C ASP A 213 14.10 -28.35 14.60
N HIS A 214 14.38 -28.70 13.34
CA HIS A 214 14.79 -27.71 12.31
C HIS A 214 13.64 -26.79 11.89
N ALA A 215 12.39 -27.25 11.98
CA ALA A 215 11.21 -26.44 11.73
C ALA A 215 10.90 -25.49 12.90
N LYS A 216 11.27 -25.84 14.14
CA LYS A 216 11.27 -24.89 15.28
C LYS A 216 12.26 -23.76 15.08
N PHE A 217 13.44 -24.03 14.52
CA PHE A 217 14.42 -22.99 14.17
C PHE A 217 13.90 -22.09 13.04
N ALA A 218 13.35 -22.66 11.97
CA ALA A 218 12.73 -21.88 10.88
C ALA A 218 11.55 -21.03 11.38
N ALA A 219 10.68 -21.59 12.24
CA ALA A 219 9.61 -20.89 12.92
C ALA A 219 10.12 -19.73 13.81
N ALA A 220 11.19 -19.97 14.57
CA ALA A 220 11.83 -18.95 15.41
C ALA A 220 12.46 -17.83 14.56
N VAL A 221 13.09 -18.16 13.44
CA VAL A 221 13.65 -17.17 12.49
C VAL A 221 12.54 -16.36 11.83
N VAL A 222 11.43 -16.96 11.41
CA VAL A 222 10.27 -16.25 10.86
C VAL A 222 9.62 -15.35 11.93
N LYS A 223 9.52 -15.82 13.18
CA LYS A 223 9.00 -15.05 14.31
C LYS A 223 9.92 -13.89 14.69
N LEU A 224 11.23 -14.10 14.64
CA LEU A 224 12.25 -13.07 14.88
C LEU A 224 12.27 -12.04 13.73
N ALA A 225 12.25 -12.49 12.48
CA ALA A 225 12.20 -11.62 11.30
C ALA A 225 10.92 -10.77 11.28
N SER A 226 9.77 -11.36 11.60
CA SER A 226 8.50 -10.63 11.72
C SER A 226 8.42 -9.70 12.95
N ALA A 227 9.20 -9.95 14.01
CA ALA A 227 9.35 -9.06 15.15
C ALA A 227 10.35 -7.92 14.90
N LEU A 228 11.37 -8.15 14.07
CA LEU A 228 12.41 -7.17 13.71
C LEU A 228 12.01 -6.25 12.55
N LEU A 229 11.07 -6.67 11.69
CA LEU A 229 10.50 -5.82 10.65
C LEU A 229 9.51 -4.81 11.28
N PRO A 230 9.77 -3.50 11.21
CA PRO A 230 8.92 -2.48 11.81
C PRO A 230 7.60 -2.35 11.04
N ARG A 231 6.61 -3.17 11.39
CA ARG A 231 5.23 -3.05 10.90
C ARG A 231 4.52 -1.95 11.68
N ARG A 232 4.03 -0.92 11.00
CA ARG A 232 3.07 -0.01 11.63
C ARG A 232 1.77 -0.75 11.89
N ARG A 233 1.32 -0.72 13.15
CA ARG A 233 0.09 -1.33 13.61
C ARG A 233 -0.78 -0.24 14.19
N PHE A 234 -1.95 -0.07 13.60
CA PHE A 234 -2.98 0.83 14.09
C PHE A 234 -4.01 0.02 14.86
N VAL A 235 -4.41 0.51 16.03
CA VAL A 235 -5.54 -0.04 16.78
C VAL A 235 -6.64 1.00 16.78
N VAL A 236 -7.81 0.62 16.27
CA VAL A 236 -9.02 1.45 16.31
C VAL A 236 -9.89 0.93 17.43
N PHE A 237 -10.27 1.81 18.34
CA PHE A 237 -11.23 1.52 19.40
C PHE A 237 -12.20 2.69 19.53
N GLY A 238 -13.34 2.47 20.15
CA GLY A 238 -14.31 3.53 20.35
C GLY A 238 -15.34 3.19 21.40
N LEU A 239 -16.15 4.17 21.74
CA LEU A 239 -17.25 4.09 22.69
C LEU A 239 -18.49 4.70 22.04
N ILE A 240 -19.63 4.02 22.14
CA ILE A 240 -20.91 4.62 21.80
C ILE A 240 -21.30 5.58 22.92
N ASP A 241 -21.54 6.85 22.56
CA ASP A 241 -21.97 7.86 23.51
C ASP A 241 -23.44 7.62 23.89
N PRO A 242 -23.84 7.93 25.13
CA PRO A 242 -25.24 7.90 25.51
C PRO A 242 -26.07 8.83 24.61
N PRO A 243 -27.31 8.44 24.24
CA PRO A 243 -28.12 9.22 23.32
C PRO A 243 -28.48 10.59 23.91
N ASP A 244 -28.32 11.65 23.11
CA ASP A 244 -28.70 13.02 23.47
C ASP A 244 -29.86 13.47 22.56
N GLY A 245 -31.08 13.38 23.08
CA GLY A 245 -32.31 13.67 22.35
C GLY A 245 -32.52 12.73 21.16
N ASP A 246 -32.45 13.29 19.95
CA ASP A 246 -32.53 12.57 18.68
C ASP A 246 -31.15 12.30 18.07
N SER A 247 -30.06 12.52 18.80
CA SER A 247 -28.71 12.35 18.28
C SER A 247 -28.04 11.11 18.87
N MET A 248 -27.41 10.33 17.99
CA MET A 248 -26.54 9.23 18.35
C MET A 248 -25.13 9.64 18.00
N SER A 249 -24.18 9.32 18.85
CA SER A 249 -22.78 9.54 18.53
C SER A 249 -21.91 8.41 19.03
N ALA A 250 -20.75 8.25 18.41
CA ALA A 250 -19.71 7.37 18.89
C ALA A 250 -18.38 8.13 18.83
N THR A 251 -17.60 8.00 19.89
CA THR A 251 -16.24 8.52 19.94
C THR A 251 -15.30 7.40 19.52
N VAL A 252 -14.56 7.59 18.43
CA VAL A 252 -13.61 6.62 17.87
C VAL A 252 -12.21 7.21 17.91
N SER A 253 -11.24 6.38 18.24
CA SER A 253 -9.84 6.74 18.40
C SER A 253 -8.95 5.78 17.62
N ILE A 254 -7.83 6.29 17.12
CA ILE A 254 -6.77 5.49 16.50
C ILE A 254 -5.52 5.62 17.36
N GLU A 255 -4.96 4.48 17.74
CA GLU A 255 -3.67 4.35 18.39
C GLU A 255 -2.59 3.92 17.38
N ASP A 256 -1.43 4.57 17.44
CA ASP A 256 -0.19 4.20 16.73
C ASP A 256 0.94 4.10 17.76
N GLY A 257 1.36 2.87 18.08
CA GLY A 257 2.53 2.61 18.93
C GLY A 257 2.41 3.15 20.36
N GLY A 258 1.24 3.08 20.99
CA GLY A 258 1.00 3.57 22.35
C GLY A 258 0.61 5.04 22.46
N ASN A 259 0.61 5.78 21.34
CA ASN A 259 0.08 7.14 21.26
C ASN A 259 -1.27 7.13 20.55
N VAL A 260 -2.18 8.04 20.91
CA VAL A 260 -3.49 8.20 20.25
C VAL A 260 -3.46 9.45 19.37
N PRO A 261 -2.94 9.37 18.13
CA PRO A 261 -2.76 10.55 17.27
C PRO A 261 -4.05 11.11 16.67
N ALA A 262 -5.17 10.37 16.74
CA ALA A 262 -6.44 10.81 16.16
C ALA A 262 -7.62 10.33 17.01
N VAL A 263 -8.55 11.25 17.27
CA VAL A 263 -9.82 11.00 17.95
C VAL A 263 -10.90 11.79 17.23
N ALA A 264 -12.05 11.16 16.97
CA ALA A 264 -13.22 11.85 16.44
C ALA A 264 -14.49 11.38 17.12
N ARG A 265 -15.37 12.34 17.37
CA ARG A 265 -16.75 12.07 17.75
C ARG A 265 -17.60 12.15 16.50
N VAL A 266 -18.15 11.01 16.08
CA VAL A 266 -19.01 10.90 14.90
C VAL A 266 -20.45 10.94 15.36
N ALA A 267 -21.22 11.93 14.89
CA ALA A 267 -22.63 12.10 15.23
C ALA A 267 -23.55 11.81 14.03
N GLY A 268 -24.57 10.99 14.27
CA GLY A 268 -25.64 10.65 13.34
C GLY A 268 -27.00 11.15 13.83
N LYS A 269 -27.95 11.28 12.91
CA LYS A 269 -29.36 11.50 13.27
C LYS A 269 -29.95 10.18 13.74
N GLY A 270 -30.46 10.17 14.97
CA GLY A 270 -31.26 9.09 15.55
C GLY A 270 -32.67 9.08 14.99
N GLY A 271 -33.24 7.87 14.96
CA GLY A 271 -34.62 7.63 14.56
C GLY A 271 -35.57 7.74 15.75
N ALA A 272 -35.92 6.59 16.34
CA ALA A 272 -36.87 6.50 17.44
C ALA A 272 -36.28 7.02 18.78
N LYS A 273 -37.15 7.37 19.74
CA LYS A 273 -36.76 7.63 21.13
C LYS A 273 -37.21 6.48 22.05
N PRO A 274 -36.30 5.79 22.75
CA PRO A 274 -34.84 5.81 22.58
C PRO A 274 -34.38 5.15 21.26
N PRO A 275 -33.19 5.47 20.75
CA PRO A 275 -32.67 4.88 19.51
C PRO A 275 -32.49 3.37 19.65
N ALA A 276 -32.81 2.63 18.59
CA ALA A 276 -32.61 1.18 18.53
C ALA A 276 -31.15 0.84 18.20
N ASN A 277 -30.71 -0.38 18.54
CA ASN A 277 -29.34 -0.84 18.23
C ASN A 277 -29.02 -0.77 16.72
N SER A 278 -30.02 -0.95 15.86
CA SER A 278 -29.89 -0.79 14.41
C SER A 278 -29.56 0.64 13.99
N ASP A 279 -29.98 1.63 14.76
CA ASP A 279 -29.82 3.04 14.42
C ASP A 279 -28.34 3.45 14.50
N TYR A 280 -27.58 2.84 15.44
CA TYR A 280 -26.13 3.02 15.57
C TYR A 280 -25.34 2.48 14.37
N LEU A 281 -25.90 1.56 13.57
CA LEU A 281 -25.23 1.07 12.35
C LEU A 281 -25.03 2.19 11.31
N GLY A 282 -25.84 3.25 11.36
CA GLY A 282 -25.66 4.43 10.52
C GLY A 282 -24.35 5.17 10.79
N LEU A 283 -23.71 4.95 11.95
CA LEU A 283 -22.41 5.53 12.26
C LEU A 283 -21.24 4.79 11.57
N ALA A 284 -21.47 3.57 11.08
CA ALA A 284 -20.40 2.72 10.58
C ALA A 284 -19.68 3.29 9.35
N ASP A 285 -20.45 3.87 8.43
CA ASP A 285 -19.93 4.42 7.17
C ASP A 285 -19.03 5.63 7.44
N PRO A 286 -19.49 6.67 8.18
CA PRO A 286 -18.63 7.81 8.49
C PRO A 286 -17.42 7.43 9.35
N ILE A 287 -17.55 6.47 10.27
CA ILE A 287 -16.42 5.96 11.05
C ILE A 287 -15.40 5.25 10.15
N ALA A 288 -15.84 4.34 9.26
CA ALA A 288 -14.95 3.62 8.36
C ALA A 288 -14.14 4.56 7.47
N ILE A 289 -14.77 5.62 6.97
CA ILE A 289 -14.09 6.60 6.11
C ILE A 289 -13.15 7.49 6.92
N TRP A 290 -13.55 7.93 8.11
CA TRP A 290 -12.67 8.63 9.04
C TRP A 290 -11.42 7.80 9.35
N VAL A 291 -11.60 6.51 9.65
CA VAL A 291 -10.50 5.57 9.88
C VAL A 291 -9.60 5.46 8.65
N GLN A 292 -10.17 5.30 7.46
CA GLN A 292 -9.39 5.25 6.22
C GLN A 292 -8.58 6.55 6.01
N TYR A 293 -9.20 7.70 6.23
CA TYR A 293 -8.57 9.02 6.09
C TYR A 293 -7.39 9.18 7.04
N GLU A 294 -7.61 8.93 8.32
CA GLU A 294 -6.61 9.09 9.36
C GLU A 294 -5.46 8.09 9.18
N VAL A 295 -5.77 6.85 8.83
CA VAL A 295 -4.74 5.86 8.48
C VAL A 295 -3.91 6.34 7.29
N ALA A 296 -4.55 6.80 6.21
CA ALA A 296 -3.85 7.33 5.04
C ALA A 296 -3.00 8.56 5.39
N ARG A 297 -3.51 9.47 6.23
CA ARG A 297 -2.80 10.65 6.74
C ARG A 297 -1.59 10.27 7.57
N LEU A 298 -1.74 9.34 8.50
CA LEU A 298 -0.67 8.84 9.38
C LEU A 298 0.41 8.11 8.58
N LEU A 299 0.03 7.37 7.53
CA LEU A 299 0.95 6.76 6.55
C LEU A 299 1.57 7.78 5.57
N GLY A 300 0.95 8.95 5.43
CA GLY A 300 1.18 10.00 4.43
C GLY A 300 2.53 10.73 4.46
N GLY A 301 3.02 11.13 5.64
CA GLY A 301 4.19 12.02 5.77
C GLY A 301 3.91 13.45 5.23
N GLU A 302 4.92 14.17 4.70
CA GLU A 302 4.79 15.56 4.16
C GLU A 302 3.76 15.73 3.01
N SER A 303 3.25 14.63 2.45
CA SER A 303 2.17 14.59 1.44
C SER A 303 0.79 14.27 2.06
N ALA A 304 0.64 14.46 3.37
CA ALA A 304 -0.53 14.06 4.13
C ALA A 304 -1.78 14.88 3.79
N LEU A 305 -2.93 14.20 3.83
CA LEU A 305 -4.25 14.82 3.77
C LEU A 305 -4.44 15.81 4.95
N PRO A 306 -5.20 16.91 4.76
CA PRO A 306 -5.42 17.91 5.82
C PRO A 306 -5.99 17.34 7.12
N ALA A 307 -5.45 17.71 8.29
CA ALA A 307 -5.97 17.19 9.57
C ALA A 307 -7.45 17.59 9.84
N ASP A 308 -7.92 18.70 9.28
CA ASP A 308 -9.20 19.32 9.63
C ASP A 308 -10.40 18.82 8.78
N GLY A 309 -10.20 17.86 7.88
CA GLY A 309 -11.21 17.46 6.89
C GLY A 309 -11.95 16.12 7.04
N PRO A 310 -11.65 15.19 7.98
CA PRO A 310 -11.99 13.79 7.79
C PRO A 310 -13.51 13.50 7.80
N GLU A 311 -14.30 14.22 8.59
CA GLU A 311 -15.76 14.09 8.62
C GLU A 311 -16.40 14.54 7.29
N SER A 312 -15.85 15.59 6.66
CA SER A 312 -16.33 16.06 5.36
C SER A 312 -16.09 15.02 4.26
N PHE A 313 -14.90 14.43 4.22
CA PHE A 313 -14.60 13.36 3.25
C PHE A 313 -15.47 12.11 3.48
N ALA A 314 -15.83 11.84 4.73
CA ALA A 314 -16.75 10.77 5.08
C ALA A 314 -18.15 10.99 4.47
N LEU A 315 -18.75 12.15 4.69
CA LEU A 315 -20.04 12.50 4.10
C LEU A 315 -20.01 12.52 2.57
N ALA A 316 -18.93 13.00 1.97
CA ALA A 316 -18.78 13.04 0.51
C ALA A 316 -18.75 11.64 -0.12
N ARG A 317 -18.15 10.66 0.54
CA ARG A 317 -18.14 9.27 0.06
C ARG A 317 -19.50 8.60 0.25
N GLU A 318 -20.15 8.80 1.39
CA GLU A 318 -21.52 8.33 1.62
C GLU A 318 -22.47 8.88 0.54
N ALA A 319 -22.34 10.17 0.24
CA ALA A 319 -23.07 10.80 -0.86
C ALA A 319 -22.81 10.10 -2.20
N GLY A 320 -21.57 9.68 -2.47
CA GLY A 320 -21.21 8.88 -3.64
C GLY A 320 -21.94 7.54 -3.72
N GLU A 321 -22.20 6.87 -2.59
CA GLU A 321 -23.00 5.64 -2.55
C GLU A 321 -24.48 5.91 -2.85
N HIS A 322 -25.03 7.00 -2.30
CA HIS A 322 -26.39 7.45 -2.62
C HIS A 322 -26.53 7.82 -4.10
N GLN A 323 -25.52 8.50 -4.66
CA GLN A 323 -25.43 8.82 -6.08
C GLN A 323 -25.42 7.54 -6.94
N ALA A 324 -24.61 6.54 -6.57
CA ALA A 324 -24.54 5.27 -7.30
C ALA A 324 -25.89 4.52 -7.24
N ALA A 325 -26.61 4.64 -6.13
CA ALA A 325 -27.98 4.13 -5.95
C ALA A 325 -29.07 5.02 -6.60
N ARG A 326 -28.69 6.07 -7.34
CA ARG A 326 -29.60 7.06 -7.95
C ARG A 326 -30.51 7.82 -6.98
N ARG A 327 -30.13 7.90 -5.71
CA ARG A 327 -30.79 8.70 -4.66
C ARG A 327 -30.19 10.10 -4.61
N TYR A 328 -30.43 10.87 -5.67
CA TYR A 328 -29.71 12.13 -5.91
C TYR A 328 -30.02 13.22 -4.88
N THR A 329 -31.25 13.27 -4.35
CA THR A 329 -31.65 14.22 -3.32
C THR A 329 -30.93 13.98 -1.99
N GLU A 330 -30.80 12.73 -1.60
CA GLU A 330 -30.08 12.34 -0.37
C GLU A 330 -28.57 12.52 -0.54
N ALA A 331 -28.02 12.18 -1.72
CA ALA A 331 -26.63 12.45 -2.04
C ALA A 331 -26.33 13.96 -1.98
N LEU A 332 -27.21 14.80 -2.54
CA LEU A 332 -27.04 16.24 -2.51
C LEU A 332 -26.98 16.78 -1.08
N ALA A 333 -27.90 16.37 -0.21
CA ALA A 333 -27.93 16.81 1.19
C ALA A 333 -26.66 16.41 1.97
N LEU A 334 -26.09 15.25 1.67
CA LEU A 334 -24.82 14.79 2.25
C LEU A 334 -23.63 15.61 1.75
N TYR A 335 -23.56 15.90 0.45
CA TYR A 335 -22.53 16.77 -0.11
C TYR A 335 -22.62 18.20 0.44
N GLU A 336 -23.82 18.78 0.55
CA GLU A 336 -24.04 20.10 1.15
C GLU A 336 -23.55 20.14 2.61
N ARG A 337 -23.82 19.08 3.40
CA ARG A 337 -23.28 18.97 4.75
C ARG A 337 -21.75 18.84 4.75
N ALA A 338 -21.19 18.05 3.84
CA ALA A 338 -19.74 17.85 3.73
C ALA A 338 -18.99 19.18 3.51
N VAL A 339 -19.48 20.03 2.59
CA VAL A 339 -18.83 21.31 2.27
C VAL A 339 -19.01 22.35 3.37
N ILE A 340 -20.07 22.27 4.18
CA ILE A 340 -20.25 23.10 5.38
C ILE A 340 -19.20 22.74 6.44
N LEU A 341 -18.92 21.44 6.63
CA LEU A 341 -17.94 20.98 7.61
C LEU A 341 -16.50 21.31 7.21
N TYR A 342 -16.15 21.12 5.94
CA TYR A 342 -14.82 21.45 5.42
C TYR A 342 -14.95 22.11 4.04
N PRO A 343 -14.98 23.46 3.98
CA PRO A 343 -15.13 24.20 2.72
C PRO A 343 -14.00 24.01 1.71
N ARG A 344 -12.85 23.46 2.12
CA ARG A 344 -11.74 23.13 1.21
C ARG A 344 -11.88 21.74 0.57
N ASN A 345 -12.94 20.98 0.87
CA ASN A 345 -13.22 19.70 0.22
C ASN A 345 -13.74 19.91 -1.21
N TRP A 346 -12.84 20.16 -2.16
CA TRP A 346 -13.19 20.34 -3.57
C TRP A 346 -13.94 19.13 -4.15
N ALA A 347 -13.65 17.91 -3.68
CA ALA A 347 -14.32 16.70 -4.15
C ALA A 347 -15.80 16.66 -3.71
N ALA A 348 -16.10 17.13 -2.50
CA ALA A 348 -17.48 17.29 -2.04
C ALA A 348 -18.23 18.35 -2.84
N TRP A 349 -17.60 19.49 -3.13
CA TRP A 349 -18.20 20.51 -4.00
C TRP A 349 -18.49 19.97 -5.40
N LEU A 350 -17.55 19.21 -5.99
CA LEU A 350 -17.75 18.61 -7.31
C LEU A 350 -18.87 17.55 -7.31
N GLY A 351 -18.97 16.74 -6.25
CA GLY A 351 -20.08 15.82 -6.02
C GLY A 351 -21.42 16.55 -5.90
N GLN A 352 -21.46 17.65 -5.14
CA GLN A 352 -22.64 18.51 -5.00
C GLN A 352 -23.08 19.03 -6.38
N ALA A 353 -22.17 19.61 -7.15
CA ALA A 353 -22.48 20.14 -8.48
C ALA A 353 -23.00 19.04 -9.41
N SER A 354 -22.39 17.84 -9.36
CA SER A 354 -22.86 16.70 -10.14
C SER A 354 -24.30 16.31 -9.79
N MET A 355 -24.71 16.40 -8.52
CA MET A 355 -26.09 16.15 -8.11
C MET A 355 -27.02 17.28 -8.51
N GLU A 356 -26.58 18.53 -8.43
CA GLU A 356 -27.33 19.68 -8.91
C GLU A 356 -27.64 19.56 -10.41
N VAL A 357 -26.67 19.15 -11.23
CA VAL A 357 -26.92 18.92 -12.67
C VAL A 357 -27.91 17.78 -12.89
N ARG A 358 -27.79 16.66 -12.14
CA ARG A 358 -28.75 15.54 -12.24
C ARG A 358 -30.17 15.90 -11.80
N LEU A 359 -30.32 17.00 -11.09
CA LEU A 359 -31.60 17.55 -10.64
C LEU A 359 -32.01 18.78 -11.47
N ASP A 360 -31.38 18.99 -12.63
CA ASP A 360 -31.60 20.09 -13.58
C ASP A 360 -31.39 21.50 -12.99
N ARG A 361 -30.51 21.63 -11.97
CA ARG A 361 -30.18 22.90 -11.29
C ARG A 361 -28.87 23.48 -11.80
N TYR A 362 -28.82 23.84 -13.08
CA TYR A 362 -27.59 24.28 -13.75
C TYR A 362 -26.97 25.57 -13.17
N ASP A 363 -27.78 26.58 -12.84
CA ASP A 363 -27.30 27.80 -12.15
C ASP A 363 -26.50 27.49 -10.90
N ARG A 364 -27.09 26.67 -10.02
CA ARG A 364 -26.45 26.23 -8.78
C ARG A 364 -25.17 25.45 -9.09
N ALA A 365 -25.22 24.54 -10.07
CA ALA A 365 -24.06 23.73 -10.43
C ALA A 365 -22.87 24.57 -10.90
N VAL A 366 -23.09 25.64 -11.66
CA VAL A 366 -22.04 26.56 -12.12
C VAL A 366 -21.38 27.26 -10.93
N ASP A 367 -22.18 27.81 -10.01
CA ASP A 367 -21.69 28.45 -8.78
C ASP A 367 -20.92 27.46 -7.90
N THR A 368 -21.45 26.25 -7.74
CA THR A 368 -20.84 25.18 -6.95
C THR A 368 -19.52 24.74 -7.56
N LEU A 369 -19.42 24.63 -8.89
CA LEU A 369 -18.16 24.32 -9.58
C LEU A 369 -17.14 25.46 -9.45
N ALA A 370 -17.56 26.73 -9.45
CA ALA A 370 -16.66 27.85 -9.20
C ALA A 370 -16.06 27.78 -7.79
N ARG A 371 -16.86 27.41 -6.78
CA ARG A 371 -16.37 27.18 -5.42
C ARG A 371 -15.44 25.98 -5.34
N ALA A 372 -15.76 24.91 -6.06
CA ALA A 372 -14.91 23.72 -6.14
C ALA A 372 -13.52 24.05 -6.73
N ARG A 373 -13.48 24.91 -7.75
CA ARG A 373 -12.25 25.45 -8.36
C ARG A 373 -11.44 26.27 -7.36
N ALA A 374 -12.08 27.20 -6.67
CA ALA A 374 -11.42 28.00 -5.65
C ALA A 374 -10.89 27.14 -4.49
N ALA A 375 -11.63 26.10 -4.09
CA ALA A 375 -11.22 25.18 -3.04
C ALA A 375 -9.97 24.38 -3.43
N ILE A 376 -9.91 23.83 -4.66
CA ILE A 376 -8.72 23.07 -5.11
C ILE A 376 -7.49 23.97 -5.28
N GLU A 377 -7.67 25.21 -5.74
CA GLU A 377 -6.59 26.21 -5.85
C GLU A 377 -6.02 26.58 -4.47
N GLN A 378 -6.88 26.68 -3.45
CA GLN A 378 -6.48 26.95 -2.07
C GLN A 378 -5.90 25.73 -1.34
N ASP A 379 -6.24 24.50 -1.73
CA ASP A 379 -5.80 23.30 -1.03
C ASP A 379 -4.29 23.05 -1.18
N GLY A 380 -3.66 23.58 -2.23
CA GLY A 380 -2.21 23.89 -2.30
C GLY A 380 -1.21 22.76 -2.04
N SER A 381 -1.66 21.51 -1.86
CA SER A 381 -0.79 20.35 -1.68
C SER A 381 -0.35 19.86 -3.06
N GLY A 382 0.81 20.34 -3.52
CA GLY A 382 1.36 20.08 -4.86
C GLY A 382 1.69 18.61 -5.16
N GLY A 383 0.69 17.76 -5.31
CA GLY A 383 0.78 16.40 -5.84
C GLY A 383 0.07 16.26 -7.18
N GLY A 384 0.64 15.48 -8.11
CA GLY A 384 0.18 15.37 -9.51
C GLY A 384 -1.30 15.01 -9.71
N ARG A 385 -1.93 14.25 -8.79
CA ARG A 385 -3.37 13.90 -8.87
C ARG A 385 -4.29 15.14 -8.74
N LEU A 386 -3.95 16.09 -7.86
CA LEU A 386 -4.71 17.34 -7.71
C LEU A 386 -4.61 18.25 -8.94
N VAL A 387 -3.50 18.17 -9.67
CA VAL A 387 -3.31 18.90 -10.92
C VAL A 387 -4.30 18.41 -11.99
N ALA A 388 -4.43 17.10 -12.14
CA ALA A 388 -5.36 16.53 -13.13
C ALA A 388 -6.83 16.82 -12.77
N ASP A 389 -7.19 16.72 -11.49
CA ASP A 389 -8.52 17.08 -11.00
C ASP A 389 -8.86 18.55 -11.21
N TYR A 390 -7.89 19.46 -11.06
CA TYR A 390 -8.05 20.89 -11.39
C TYR A 390 -8.48 21.08 -12.85
N TYR A 391 -7.71 20.53 -13.80
CA TYR A 391 -8.01 20.67 -15.22
C TYR A 391 -9.38 20.09 -15.58
N ARG A 392 -9.74 18.96 -14.98
CA ARG A 392 -11.07 18.38 -15.14
C ARG A 392 -12.18 19.32 -14.67
N LEU A 393 -12.00 19.87 -13.49
CA LEU A 393 -12.99 20.72 -12.85
C LEU A 393 -13.22 22.01 -13.64
N VAL A 394 -12.15 22.61 -14.18
CA VAL A 394 -12.26 23.83 -14.99
C VAL A 394 -13.05 23.58 -16.28
N TYR A 395 -12.76 22.52 -17.04
CA TYR A 395 -13.53 22.28 -18.26
C TYR A 395 -14.99 21.89 -17.94
N GLN A 396 -15.23 21.16 -16.84
CA GLN A 396 -16.60 20.83 -16.41
C GLN A 396 -17.39 22.08 -16.02
N HIS A 397 -16.76 23.03 -15.32
CA HIS A 397 -17.35 24.33 -15.01
C HIS A 397 -17.78 25.06 -16.28
N LEU A 398 -16.88 25.17 -17.26
CA LEU A 398 -17.15 25.82 -18.55
C LEU A 398 -18.27 25.12 -19.33
N ALA A 399 -18.26 23.78 -19.37
CA ALA A 399 -19.30 22.99 -20.00
C ALA A 399 -20.68 23.21 -19.34
N GLN A 400 -20.74 23.28 -18.01
CA GLN A 400 -22.01 23.56 -17.33
C GLN A 400 -22.46 25.01 -17.51
N ARG A 401 -21.53 25.97 -17.60
CA ARG A 401 -21.84 27.36 -17.94
C ARG A 401 -22.48 27.45 -19.32
N LEU A 402 -21.96 26.71 -20.30
CA LEU A 402 -22.56 26.59 -21.62
C LEU A 402 -23.94 25.91 -21.56
N ASN A 403 -24.06 24.76 -20.87
CA ASN A 403 -25.34 24.04 -20.71
C ASN A 403 -26.46 24.92 -20.13
N ARG A 404 -26.13 25.77 -19.16
CA ARG A 404 -27.06 26.73 -18.56
C ARG A 404 -27.73 27.63 -19.61
N THR A 405 -27.00 28.05 -20.65
CA THR A 405 -27.52 28.92 -21.73
C THR A 405 -28.59 28.26 -22.61
N PHE A 406 -28.69 26.93 -22.58
CA PHE A 406 -29.74 26.19 -23.27
C PHE A 406 -31.03 26.08 -22.44
N VAL A 407 -30.91 26.16 -21.12
CA VAL A 407 -32.04 26.06 -20.18
C VAL A 407 -32.66 27.44 -19.92
N ASP A 408 -31.83 28.44 -19.60
CA ASP A 408 -32.30 29.78 -19.19
C ASP A 408 -32.58 30.74 -20.36
N GLY A 409 -32.16 30.38 -21.57
CA GLY A 409 -32.36 31.17 -22.79
C GLY A 409 -33.83 31.49 -23.11
N ALA A 410 -34.79 30.86 -22.43
CA ALA A 410 -36.22 31.17 -22.55
C ALA A 410 -36.69 32.33 -21.63
N GLY A 411 -35.90 32.77 -20.65
CA GLY A 411 -36.30 33.78 -19.65
C GLY A 411 -35.27 34.90 -19.38
N SER A 412 -34.02 34.77 -19.84
CA SER A 412 -32.98 35.81 -19.75
C SER A 412 -33.23 36.95 -20.74
N SER A 413 -32.85 38.19 -20.38
CA SER A 413 -32.73 39.26 -21.37
C SER A 413 -31.65 38.90 -22.41
N THR A 414 -31.79 39.35 -23.66
CA THR A 414 -30.82 39.03 -24.71
C THR A 414 -29.42 39.57 -24.40
N ALA A 415 -29.33 40.78 -23.84
CA ALA A 415 -28.06 41.41 -23.47
C ALA A 415 -27.31 40.62 -22.37
N THR A 416 -28.02 40.11 -21.36
CA THR A 416 -27.39 39.32 -20.28
C THR A 416 -26.90 37.96 -20.78
N LEU A 417 -27.56 37.37 -21.77
CA LEU A 417 -27.13 36.12 -22.39
C LEU A 417 -25.87 36.31 -23.26
N GLU A 418 -25.83 37.39 -24.05
CA GLU A 418 -24.68 37.73 -24.89
C GLU A 418 -23.41 37.97 -24.05
N ASP A 419 -23.53 38.73 -22.96
CA ASP A 419 -22.42 38.98 -22.03
C ASP A 419 -21.92 37.67 -21.39
N ASP A 420 -22.83 36.78 -20.97
CA ASP A 420 -22.48 35.49 -20.38
C ASP A 420 -21.78 34.55 -21.36
N LEU A 421 -22.21 34.56 -22.63
CA LEU A 421 -21.57 33.79 -23.70
C LEU A 421 -20.18 34.35 -24.03
N ALA A 422 -20.03 35.68 -24.11
CA ALA A 422 -18.75 36.32 -24.37
C ALA A 422 -17.74 36.07 -23.24
N GLN A 423 -18.17 36.15 -21.98
CA GLN A 423 -17.34 35.82 -20.84
C GLN A 423 -16.94 34.33 -20.85
N GLY A 424 -17.90 33.43 -21.10
CA GLY A 424 -17.64 31.98 -21.18
C GLY A 424 -16.66 31.62 -22.29
N GLU A 425 -16.78 32.25 -23.46
CA GLU A 425 -15.85 32.07 -24.58
C GLU A 425 -14.43 32.53 -24.22
N ALA A 426 -14.30 33.71 -23.61
CA ALA A 426 -13.01 34.24 -23.19
C ALA A 426 -12.32 33.34 -22.14
N GLU A 427 -13.08 32.87 -21.15
CA GLU A 427 -12.59 31.95 -20.11
C GLU A 427 -12.17 30.59 -20.72
N ALA A 428 -12.97 30.04 -21.64
CA ALA A 428 -12.65 28.80 -22.33
C ALA A 428 -11.41 28.94 -23.22
N GLY A 429 -11.27 30.06 -23.95
CA GLY A 429 -10.09 30.35 -24.77
C GLY A 429 -8.81 30.43 -23.94
N ALA A 430 -8.86 31.14 -22.80
CA ALA A 430 -7.74 31.22 -21.87
C ALA A 430 -7.36 29.84 -21.31
N PHE A 431 -8.36 29.00 -20.99
CA PHE A 431 -8.11 27.66 -20.47
C PHE A 431 -7.51 26.72 -21.52
N VAL A 432 -7.95 26.76 -22.78
CA VAL A 432 -7.34 25.99 -23.88
C VAL A 432 -5.86 26.34 -24.02
N GLN A 433 -5.51 27.62 -23.99
CA GLN A 433 -4.11 28.07 -24.05
C GLN A 433 -3.29 27.62 -22.82
N GLN A 434 -3.91 27.64 -21.62
CA GLN A 434 -3.27 27.14 -20.41
C GLN A 434 -2.94 25.64 -20.54
N VAL A 435 -3.88 24.83 -21.04
CA VAL A 435 -3.68 23.39 -21.23
C VAL A 435 -2.62 23.12 -22.29
N ALA A 436 -2.67 23.80 -23.44
CA ALA A 436 -1.68 23.65 -24.51
C ALA A 436 -0.26 23.99 -24.03
N THR A 437 -0.13 25.08 -23.26
CA THR A 437 1.15 25.45 -22.63
C THR A 437 1.64 24.33 -21.69
N ARG A 438 0.76 23.80 -20.85
CA ARG A 438 1.14 22.74 -19.91
C ARG A 438 1.51 21.42 -20.61
N ILE A 439 0.86 21.09 -21.72
CA ILE A 439 1.22 19.95 -22.56
C ILE A 439 2.65 20.12 -23.07
N ALA A 440 2.98 21.27 -23.66
CA ALA A 440 4.33 21.54 -24.16
C ALA A 440 5.41 21.45 -23.06
N GLU A 441 5.13 22.01 -21.87
CA GLU A 441 6.02 21.88 -20.71
C GLU A 441 6.26 20.41 -20.31
N LEU A 442 5.19 19.60 -20.26
CA LEU A 442 5.28 18.19 -19.91
C LEU A 442 5.99 17.36 -20.98
N GLU A 443 5.79 17.67 -22.27
CA GLU A 443 6.52 17.03 -23.36
C GLU A 443 8.02 17.28 -23.25
N ASP A 444 8.42 18.51 -22.92
CA ASP A 444 9.83 18.85 -22.67
C ASP A 444 10.36 18.09 -21.46
N GLU A 445 9.60 18.02 -20.35
CA GLU A 445 9.97 17.25 -19.14
C GLU A 445 10.15 15.75 -19.44
N VAL A 446 9.23 15.14 -20.19
CA VAL A 446 9.24 13.71 -20.53
C VAL A 446 10.36 13.37 -21.53
N ASN A 447 10.80 14.30 -22.38
CA ASN A 447 11.79 14.05 -23.43
C ASN A 447 13.27 14.16 -22.99
N VAL A 448 13.57 14.58 -21.75
CA VAL A 448 14.96 14.68 -21.26
C VAL A 448 15.55 13.28 -20.97
N ALA A 449 16.63 12.90 -21.67
CA ALA A 449 17.39 11.67 -21.40
C ALA A 449 18.45 11.87 -20.29
N PRO A 450 18.58 10.98 -19.29
CA PRO A 450 19.60 11.13 -18.25
C PRO A 450 21.03 10.83 -18.77
N PRO A 451 22.09 11.49 -18.25
CA PRO A 451 23.47 11.28 -18.70
C PRO A 451 24.01 9.86 -18.47
N VAL A 452 24.82 9.36 -19.42
CA VAL A 452 25.30 7.96 -19.48
C VAL A 452 26.24 7.54 -18.32
N TRP A 453 26.93 8.49 -17.68
CA TRP A 453 27.93 8.21 -16.63
C TRP A 453 27.33 8.00 -15.22
N TRP A 454 26.00 8.03 -15.09
CA TRP A 454 25.26 7.73 -13.86
C TRP A 454 24.98 6.22 -13.63
N ARG A 455 25.51 5.32 -14.48
CA ARG A 455 25.09 3.90 -14.57
C ARG A 455 25.84 2.85 -13.70
N ARG A 456 26.11 3.07 -12.40
CA ARG A 456 26.62 2.04 -11.44
C ARG A 456 26.29 2.37 -9.96
N PRO A 457 26.45 1.44 -8.99
CA PRO A 457 25.72 0.21 -8.71
C PRO A 457 24.80 0.37 -7.46
N LEU A 458 24.24 1.55 -7.23
CA LEU A 458 23.14 1.80 -6.27
C LEU A 458 21.86 2.27 -7.00
N GLU A 459 21.68 1.77 -8.22
CA GLU A 459 20.72 2.27 -9.21
C GLU A 459 19.25 1.93 -8.91
N TRP A 460 18.93 0.84 -8.20
CA TRP A 460 17.53 0.40 -8.04
C TRP A 460 16.67 1.36 -7.18
N LEU A 461 17.28 2.10 -6.25
CA LEU A 461 16.56 2.94 -5.27
C LEU A 461 16.21 4.34 -5.76
N ARG A 462 17.03 4.91 -6.65
CA ARG A 462 16.85 6.26 -7.17
C ARG A 462 16.10 6.28 -8.50
N HIS A 463 16.16 5.17 -9.27
CA HIS A 463 15.39 4.99 -10.50
C HIS A 463 13.89 5.06 -10.23
N ARG A 464 13.35 4.29 -9.26
CA ARG A 464 11.90 4.26 -9.02
C ARG A 464 11.26 5.62 -8.74
N ARG A 465 11.86 6.48 -7.92
CA ARG A 465 11.26 7.80 -7.62
C ARG A 465 11.28 8.79 -8.79
N GLN A 466 12.26 8.68 -9.70
CA GLN A 466 12.28 9.46 -10.94
C GLN A 466 11.43 8.82 -12.04
N ASP A 467 11.37 7.49 -12.08
CA ASP A 467 10.49 6.73 -12.97
C ASP A 467 9.02 6.99 -12.59
N ASP A 468 8.67 6.99 -11.30
CA ASP A 468 7.32 7.30 -10.81
C ASP A 468 6.91 8.75 -11.16
N ALA A 469 7.83 9.72 -11.00
CA ALA A 469 7.55 11.12 -11.33
C ALA A 469 7.42 11.34 -12.85
N ARG A 470 8.24 10.65 -13.65
CA ARG A 470 8.15 10.67 -15.11
C ARG A 470 6.90 9.95 -15.61
N ASP A 471 6.54 8.83 -14.99
CA ASP A 471 5.31 8.07 -15.27
C ASP A 471 4.08 8.92 -14.90
N ASP A 472 4.12 9.66 -13.80
CA ASP A 472 3.05 10.58 -13.42
C ASP A 472 2.96 11.79 -14.38
N ALA A 473 4.09 12.32 -14.83
CA ALA A 473 4.13 13.37 -15.86
C ALA A 473 3.61 12.87 -17.21
N ASP A 474 3.99 11.66 -17.63
CA ASP A 474 3.52 11.02 -18.85
C ASP A 474 2.01 10.72 -18.79
N ARG A 475 1.51 10.22 -17.65
CA ARG A 475 0.06 10.04 -17.44
C ARG A 475 -0.68 11.36 -17.51
N LEU A 476 -0.18 12.41 -16.86
CA LEU A 476 -0.79 13.74 -16.90
C LEU A 476 -0.78 14.29 -18.33
N LEU A 477 0.34 14.15 -19.05
CA LEU A 477 0.45 14.54 -20.45
C LEU A 477 -0.59 13.84 -21.31
N GLN A 478 -0.70 12.51 -21.22
CA GLN A 478 -1.71 11.74 -21.93
C GLN A 478 -3.13 12.17 -21.58
N PHE A 479 -3.41 12.46 -20.31
CA PHE A 479 -4.72 12.95 -19.86
C PHE A 479 -5.05 14.32 -20.46
N LEU A 480 -4.11 15.27 -20.42
CA LEU A 480 -4.30 16.60 -20.96
C LEU A 480 -4.50 16.56 -22.48
N ASP A 481 -3.66 15.81 -23.19
CA ASP A 481 -3.68 15.68 -24.65
C ASP A 481 -4.95 14.98 -25.18
N ARG A 482 -5.36 13.87 -24.54
CA ARG A 482 -6.46 13.02 -25.05
C ARG A 482 -7.84 13.36 -24.51
N VAL A 483 -7.91 14.05 -23.38
CA VAL A 483 -9.16 14.35 -22.68
C VAL A 483 -9.36 15.84 -22.57
N VAL A 484 -8.53 16.54 -21.80
CA VAL A 484 -8.81 17.92 -21.40
C VAL A 484 -8.75 18.88 -22.58
N HIS A 485 -7.68 18.83 -23.38
CA HIS A 485 -7.49 19.75 -24.49
C HIS A 485 -8.59 19.61 -25.56
N PRO A 486 -8.97 18.40 -26.02
CA PRO A 486 -10.11 18.23 -26.91
C PRO A 486 -11.43 18.71 -26.28
N CYS A 487 -11.75 18.32 -25.04
CA CYS A 487 -13.01 18.72 -24.39
C CYS A 487 -13.10 20.25 -24.24
N ALA A 488 -12.02 20.90 -23.78
CA ALA A 488 -11.96 22.35 -23.62
C ALA A 488 -12.10 23.09 -24.97
N THR A 489 -11.44 22.60 -26.01
CA THR A 489 -11.54 23.14 -27.38
C THR A 489 -12.96 23.06 -27.92
N VAL A 490 -13.64 21.94 -27.67
CA VAL A 490 -15.02 21.75 -28.09
C VAL A 490 -15.99 22.64 -27.31
N VAL A 491 -15.78 22.83 -26.00
CA VAL A 491 -16.57 23.77 -25.19
C VAL A 491 -16.41 25.21 -25.68
N LEU A 492 -15.17 25.63 -26.01
CA LEU A 492 -14.91 26.93 -26.63
C LEU A 492 -15.68 27.09 -27.95
N ALA A 493 -15.59 26.11 -28.83
CA ALA A 493 -16.36 26.10 -30.08
C ALA A 493 -17.89 26.10 -29.83
N GLY A 494 -18.34 25.48 -28.75
CA GLY A 494 -19.74 25.50 -28.32
C GLY A 494 -20.24 26.90 -27.98
N PHE A 495 -19.44 27.70 -27.27
CA PHE A 495 -19.76 29.12 -27.03
C PHE A 495 -19.84 29.92 -28.34
N GLN A 496 -18.89 29.73 -29.25
CA GLN A 496 -18.89 30.37 -30.58
C GLN A 496 -20.14 30.01 -31.39
N ALA A 497 -20.45 28.71 -31.49
CA ALA A 497 -21.63 28.22 -32.18
C ALA A 497 -22.92 28.78 -31.58
N ARG A 498 -23.00 28.86 -30.24
CA ARG A 498 -24.17 29.39 -29.54
C ARG A 498 -24.39 30.89 -29.76
N ARG A 499 -23.31 31.64 -30.02
CA ARG A 499 -23.34 33.05 -30.46
C ARG A 499 -23.65 33.21 -31.96
N GLY A 500 -23.76 32.11 -32.71
CA GLY A 500 -24.01 32.10 -34.15
C GLY A 500 -22.74 32.12 -35.01
N GLU A 501 -21.55 32.04 -34.42
CA GLU A 501 -20.26 32.05 -35.10
C GLU A 501 -19.85 30.62 -35.54
N VAL A 502 -20.71 29.96 -36.33
CA VAL A 502 -20.56 28.53 -36.69
C VAL A 502 -19.27 28.25 -37.47
N ASP A 503 -18.87 29.12 -38.39
CA ASP A 503 -17.62 28.96 -39.14
C ASP A 503 -16.40 29.06 -38.20
N GLY A 504 -16.45 29.97 -37.23
CA GLY A 504 -15.44 30.08 -36.17
C GLY A 504 -15.37 28.81 -35.32
N ALA A 505 -16.52 28.29 -34.89
CA ALA A 505 -16.61 27.04 -34.14
C ALA A 505 -16.02 25.84 -34.90
N ARG A 506 -16.33 25.71 -36.20
CA ARG A 506 -15.78 24.65 -37.07
C ARG A 506 -14.28 24.80 -37.28
N LEU A 507 -13.75 26.02 -37.39
CA LEU A 507 -12.30 26.28 -37.46
C LEU A 507 -11.60 25.90 -36.15
N THR A 508 -12.18 26.29 -35.01
CA THR A 508 -11.67 25.96 -33.68
C THR A 508 -11.60 24.45 -33.47
N VAL A 509 -12.63 23.69 -33.81
CA VAL A 509 -12.56 22.22 -33.73
C VAL A 509 -11.71 21.62 -34.85
N GLY A 510 -11.62 22.27 -36.01
CA GLY A 510 -10.75 21.85 -37.10
C GLY A 510 -9.25 21.87 -36.75
N SER A 511 -8.83 22.59 -35.70
CA SER A 511 -7.46 22.50 -35.16
C SER A 511 -7.20 21.18 -34.45
N LEU A 512 -8.23 20.42 -34.08
CA LEU A 512 -8.09 19.06 -33.58
C LEU A 512 -7.79 18.14 -34.77
N SER A 513 -6.61 17.52 -34.75
CA SER A 513 -6.11 16.69 -35.85
C SER A 513 -7.04 15.49 -36.13
N ALA A 514 -7.43 15.32 -37.40
CA ALA A 514 -8.20 14.16 -37.85
C ALA A 514 -7.42 12.84 -37.72
N ALA A 515 -6.08 12.90 -37.72
CA ALA A 515 -5.23 11.74 -37.48
C ALA A 515 -5.27 11.27 -36.01
N ASP A 516 -5.53 12.19 -35.08
CA ASP A 516 -5.58 11.95 -33.64
C ASP A 516 -6.97 11.57 -33.12
N ALA A 517 -7.99 11.58 -33.99
CA ALA A 517 -9.36 11.17 -33.64
C ALA A 517 -9.44 9.78 -33.00
N LYS A 518 -8.54 8.85 -33.35
CA LYS A 518 -8.47 7.51 -32.74
C LYS A 518 -7.95 7.53 -31.29
N ARG A 519 -7.35 8.63 -30.84
CA ARG A 519 -6.77 8.83 -29.50
C ARG A 519 -7.71 9.57 -28.54
N TYR A 520 -8.76 10.20 -29.05
CA TYR A 520 -9.70 10.96 -28.22
C TYR A 520 -10.47 10.04 -27.27
N SER A 521 -10.61 10.53 -26.03
CA SER A 521 -11.44 9.89 -25.03
C SER A 521 -12.92 9.86 -25.43
N TYR A 522 -13.68 8.97 -24.80
CA TYR A 522 -15.13 8.93 -24.99
C TYR A 522 -15.82 10.25 -24.61
N ARG A 523 -15.22 11.06 -23.71
CA ARG A 523 -15.75 12.38 -23.31
C ARG A 523 -15.59 13.40 -24.44
N ALA A 524 -14.42 13.44 -25.06
CA ALA A 524 -14.19 14.31 -26.20
C ALA A 524 -15.14 14.00 -27.36
N TRP A 525 -15.40 12.71 -27.64
CA TRP A 525 -16.42 12.31 -28.62
C TRP A 525 -17.84 12.71 -28.24
N TYR A 526 -18.16 12.65 -26.95
CA TYR A 526 -19.47 13.06 -26.44
C TYR A 526 -19.67 14.58 -26.55
N ASP A 527 -18.66 15.36 -26.16
CA ASP A 527 -18.69 16.83 -26.26
C ASP A 527 -18.76 17.26 -27.73
N LEU A 528 -18.05 16.58 -28.64
CA LEU A 528 -18.16 16.81 -30.09
C LEU A 528 -19.60 16.62 -30.58
N ALA A 529 -20.28 15.58 -30.09
CA ALA A 529 -21.68 15.39 -30.44
C ALA A 529 -22.58 16.53 -29.93
N CYS A 530 -22.30 17.04 -28.73
CA CYS A 530 -23.03 18.19 -28.16
C CYS A 530 -22.79 19.47 -28.98
N LEU A 531 -21.55 19.68 -29.47
CA LEU A 531 -21.25 20.78 -30.38
C LEU A 531 -22.02 20.66 -31.70
N GLU A 532 -21.99 19.49 -32.35
CA GLU A 532 -22.71 19.28 -33.61
C GLU A 532 -24.22 19.48 -33.44
N ALA A 533 -24.77 19.03 -32.30
CA ALA A 533 -26.17 19.32 -31.95
C ALA A 533 -26.43 20.82 -31.73
N THR A 534 -25.47 21.55 -31.18
CA THR A 534 -25.53 23.01 -30.99
C THR A 534 -25.49 23.74 -32.34
N ILE A 535 -24.62 23.30 -33.25
CA ILE A 535 -24.53 23.83 -34.62
C ILE A 535 -25.85 23.58 -35.36
N ALA A 536 -26.43 22.38 -35.23
CA ALA A 536 -27.74 22.07 -35.79
C ALA A 536 -28.82 23.01 -35.26
N ALA A 537 -28.85 23.26 -33.94
CA ALA A 537 -29.79 24.20 -33.33
C ALA A 537 -29.63 25.65 -33.83
N ALA A 538 -28.48 26.01 -34.41
CA ALA A 538 -28.23 27.29 -35.07
C ALA A 538 -28.70 27.35 -36.53
N GLY A 539 -29.37 26.31 -37.05
CA GLY A 539 -29.95 26.27 -38.40
C GLY A 539 -29.18 25.43 -39.42
N HIS A 540 -28.26 24.58 -38.96
CA HIS A 540 -27.42 23.69 -39.78
C HIS A 540 -27.82 22.23 -39.58
N ASP A 541 -29.02 21.85 -40.03
CA ASP A 541 -29.60 20.52 -39.79
C ASP A 541 -28.71 19.36 -40.26
N GLU A 542 -27.80 19.59 -41.21
CA GLU A 542 -26.82 18.58 -41.66
C GLU A 542 -25.88 18.10 -40.53
N ALA A 543 -25.73 18.88 -39.46
CA ALA A 543 -24.89 18.54 -38.31
C ALA A 543 -25.54 17.47 -37.39
N LEU A 544 -26.85 17.20 -37.51
CA LEU A 544 -27.54 16.21 -36.67
C LEU A 544 -27.03 14.78 -36.90
N ASP A 545 -26.75 14.42 -38.16
CA ASP A 545 -26.16 13.12 -38.50
C ASP A 545 -24.74 12.98 -37.91
N SER A 546 -23.95 14.06 -37.98
CA SER A 546 -22.61 14.13 -37.39
C SER A 546 -22.66 13.97 -35.87
N ALA A 547 -23.66 14.56 -35.21
CA ALA A 547 -23.89 14.39 -33.77
C ALA A 547 -24.16 12.92 -33.41
N LEU A 548 -25.01 12.21 -34.16
CA LEU A 548 -25.28 10.78 -33.93
C LEU A 548 -24.05 9.90 -34.16
N VAL A 549 -23.23 10.20 -35.17
CA VAL A 549 -21.96 9.50 -35.41
C VAL A 549 -20.99 9.69 -34.24
N CYS A 550 -20.88 10.91 -33.72
CA CYS A 550 -20.05 11.22 -32.57
C CYS A 550 -20.55 10.52 -31.29
N LEU A 551 -21.87 10.53 -31.03
CA LEU A 551 -22.46 9.80 -29.91
C LEU A 551 -22.17 8.29 -29.97
N ARG A 552 -22.30 7.69 -31.15
CA ARG A 552 -22.00 6.26 -31.35
C ARG A 552 -20.54 5.95 -31.04
N ARG A 553 -19.61 6.80 -31.47
CA ARG A 553 -18.18 6.68 -31.14
C ARG A 553 -17.95 6.82 -29.64
N ALA A 554 -18.56 7.81 -29.00
CA ALA A 554 -18.49 8.00 -27.56
C ALA A 554 -18.94 6.75 -26.80
N PHE A 555 -20.10 6.18 -27.13
CA PHE A 555 -20.60 4.97 -26.46
C PHE A 555 -19.72 3.74 -26.74
N THR A 556 -19.15 3.64 -27.94
CA THR A 556 -18.26 2.53 -28.31
C THR A 556 -16.95 2.57 -27.51
N VAL A 557 -16.31 3.74 -27.45
CA VAL A 557 -15.03 3.94 -26.74
C VAL A 557 -15.20 3.91 -25.22
N ALA A 558 -16.38 4.28 -24.71
CA ALA A 558 -16.63 4.31 -23.28
C ALA A 558 -16.50 2.92 -22.63
N PRO A 559 -15.77 2.80 -21.49
CA PRO A 559 -15.65 1.54 -20.76
C PRO A 559 -16.99 1.16 -20.09
N GLY A 560 -17.23 -0.14 -19.90
CA GLY A 560 -18.57 -0.71 -19.62
C GLY A 560 -19.43 0.04 -18.61
N ARG A 561 -18.94 0.27 -17.37
CA ARG A 561 -19.72 1.01 -16.34
C ARG A 561 -19.98 2.47 -16.73
N ARG A 562 -18.99 3.13 -17.36
CA ARG A 562 -19.08 4.55 -17.75
C ARG A 562 -19.97 4.75 -18.97
N ARG A 563 -20.01 3.79 -19.89
CA ARG A 563 -20.90 3.76 -21.05
C ARG A 563 -22.35 3.91 -20.64
N TYR A 564 -22.81 3.16 -19.65
CA TYR A 564 -24.20 3.25 -19.18
C TYR A 564 -24.53 4.61 -18.58
N ALA A 565 -23.62 5.15 -17.77
CA ALA A 565 -23.79 6.49 -17.22
C ALA A 565 -23.84 7.56 -18.33
N LEU A 566 -23.02 7.41 -19.37
CA LEU A 566 -22.96 8.31 -20.53
C LEU A 566 -24.24 8.23 -21.38
N VAL A 567 -24.77 7.02 -21.60
CA VAL A 567 -26.05 6.82 -22.31
C VAL A 567 -27.21 7.46 -21.55
N GLU A 568 -27.25 7.28 -20.22
CA GLU A 568 -28.29 7.91 -19.39
C GLU A 568 -28.15 9.43 -19.38
N TRP A 569 -26.92 9.94 -19.36
CA TRP A 569 -26.63 11.37 -19.45
C TRP A 569 -27.11 11.97 -20.78
N ALA A 570 -26.86 11.29 -21.90
CA ALA A 570 -27.29 11.73 -23.22
C ALA A 570 -28.81 11.98 -23.33
N ARG A 571 -29.61 11.26 -22.52
CA ARG A 571 -31.07 11.41 -22.49
C ARG A 571 -31.53 12.73 -21.88
N ILE A 572 -30.75 13.29 -20.95
CA ILE A 572 -31.11 14.48 -20.18
C ILE A 572 -30.31 15.71 -20.59
N ASP A 573 -29.19 15.55 -21.28
CA ASP A 573 -28.31 16.66 -21.66
C ASP A 573 -29.04 17.73 -22.50
N PRO A 574 -29.10 19.00 -22.07
CA PRO A 574 -29.79 20.06 -22.79
C PRO A 574 -29.23 20.29 -24.21
N SER A 575 -27.92 20.13 -24.39
CA SER A 575 -27.25 20.39 -25.67
C SER A 575 -27.68 19.40 -26.77
N LEU A 576 -28.11 18.20 -26.38
CA LEU A 576 -28.57 17.16 -27.31
C LEU A 576 -30.08 17.23 -27.60
N LYS A 577 -30.79 18.27 -27.13
CA LYS A 577 -32.24 18.40 -27.31
C LYS A 577 -32.65 18.36 -28.79
N ALA A 578 -31.96 19.08 -29.67
CA ALA A 578 -32.24 19.11 -31.10
C ALA A 578 -32.14 17.71 -31.75
N VAL A 579 -31.16 16.90 -31.35
CA VAL A 579 -31.01 15.52 -31.83
C VAL A 579 -32.19 14.65 -31.38
N ARG A 580 -32.62 14.79 -30.13
CA ARG A 580 -33.76 14.04 -29.59
C ARG A 580 -35.09 14.39 -30.25
N GLU A 581 -35.27 15.65 -30.63
CA GLU A 581 -36.49 16.15 -31.24
C GLU A 581 -36.56 15.85 -32.74
N SER A 582 -35.45 16.05 -33.47
CA SER A 582 -35.42 15.91 -34.93
C SER A 582 -35.06 14.49 -35.41
N HIS A 583 -34.22 13.75 -34.68
CA HIS A 583 -33.76 12.38 -35.00
C HIS A 583 -34.08 11.40 -33.86
N GLY A 584 -35.28 11.53 -33.28
CA GLY A 584 -35.66 10.81 -32.07
C GLY A 584 -35.72 9.29 -32.21
N ASP A 585 -35.96 8.75 -33.41
CA ASP A 585 -35.97 7.31 -33.68
C ASP A 585 -34.54 6.74 -33.74
N GLU A 586 -33.64 7.38 -34.48
CA GLU A 586 -32.22 7.00 -34.56
C GLU A 586 -31.54 7.15 -33.20
N PHE A 587 -31.81 8.26 -32.50
CA PHE A 587 -31.28 8.51 -31.16
C PHE A 587 -31.75 7.43 -30.17
N ARG A 588 -33.04 7.09 -30.16
CA ARG A 588 -33.56 6.00 -29.31
C ARG A 588 -32.92 4.67 -29.66
N THR A 589 -32.80 4.35 -30.94
CA THR A 589 -32.16 3.10 -31.41
C THR A 589 -30.73 3.02 -30.91
N LEU A 590 -29.95 4.09 -31.06
CA LEU A 590 -28.58 4.18 -30.57
C LEU A 590 -28.51 4.00 -29.05
N VAL A 591 -29.37 4.69 -28.31
CA VAL A 591 -29.44 4.58 -26.84
C VAL A 591 -29.81 3.17 -26.39
N TYR A 592 -30.75 2.50 -27.08
CA TYR A 592 -31.14 1.11 -26.77
C TYR A 592 -30.01 0.11 -27.06
N GLU A 593 -29.25 0.31 -28.13
CA GLU A 593 -28.12 -0.54 -28.51
C GLU A 593 -27.03 -0.60 -27.42
N PHE A 594 -26.76 0.53 -26.76
CA PHE A 594 -25.73 0.66 -25.73
C PHE A 594 -26.27 0.66 -24.29
N ALA A 595 -27.59 0.57 -24.11
CA ALA A 595 -28.22 0.41 -22.80
C ALA A 595 -27.84 -0.93 -22.16
N PRO A 596 -27.85 -1.05 -20.82
CA PRO A 596 -27.59 -2.32 -20.17
C PRO A 596 -28.67 -3.35 -20.58
N VAL A 597 -28.25 -4.43 -21.25
CA VAL A 597 -29.12 -5.60 -21.47
C VAL A 597 -29.43 -6.18 -20.09
N GLY A 598 -30.71 -6.21 -19.73
CA GLY A 598 -31.17 -6.49 -18.38
C GLY A 598 -30.47 -7.70 -17.73
N ARG A 599 -29.62 -7.44 -16.72
CA ARG A 599 -29.56 -8.33 -15.57
C ARG A 599 -30.65 -7.90 -14.62
N VAL A 600 -31.87 -8.39 -14.87
CA VAL A 600 -32.77 -8.68 -13.76
C VAL A 600 -32.09 -9.79 -12.97
N ARG A 601 -31.50 -9.44 -11.83
CA ARG A 601 -31.39 -10.31 -10.64
C ARG A 601 -31.01 -9.47 -9.43
#